data_AF-A0A530LUX9-F1
#
_entry.id   AF-A0A530LUX9-F1
#
_cell.length_a   1.000
_cell.length_b   1.000
_cell.length_c   1.000
_cell.angle_alpha   90.00
_cell.angle_beta   90.00
_cell.angle_gamma   90.00
#
_symmetry.space_group_name_H-M   'P 1'
#
loop_
_entity.id
_entity.type
_entity.pdbx_description
1 polymer ?
#
loop_
_entity_poly.entity_id
_entity_poly.type
_entity_poly.pdbx_seq_one_letter_code
_entity_poly.pdbx_strand_id
1 'polypeptide(L)' 'MNAKVQSLKAFLAGAGRVALVEVAGTKGSTPRETGAFML' A
#
# COMPACT_ATOMS: atom_id res chain seq x y z
N MET A 1 -3.54 -0.24 -21.01
CA MET A 1 -3.29 0.85 -20.04
C MET A 1 -3.96 0.47 -18.72
N ASN A 2 -3.20 0.25 -17.64
CA ASN A 2 -3.76 -0.22 -16.37
C ASN A 2 -4.26 0.97 -15.53
N ALA A 3 -5.59 1.15 -15.48
CA ALA A 3 -6.24 2.29 -14.82
C ALA A 3 -5.83 2.45 -13.34
N LYS A 4 -5.55 1.35 -12.63
CA LYS A 4 -5.10 1.39 -11.23
C LYS A 4 -3.70 1.99 -11.07
N VAL A 5 -2.80 1.70 -12.01
CA VAL A 5 -1.44 2.27 -12.00
C VAL A 5 -1.48 3.77 -12.24
N GLN A 6 -2.36 4.25 -13.13
CA GLN A 6 -2.49 5.68 -13.39
C GLN A 6 -3.12 6.44 -12.22
N SER A 7 -4.13 5.85 -11.58
CA SER A 7 -4.73 6.41 -10.36
C SER A 7 -3.69 6.53 -9.24
N LEU A 8 -2.87 5.49 -9.02
CA LEU A 8 -1.80 5.53 -8.03
C LEU A 8 -0.75 6.61 -8.33
N LYS A 9 -0.32 6.75 -9.59
CA LYS A 9 0.63 7.79 -9.99
C LYS A 9 0.09 9.20 -9.73
N ALA A 10 -1.18 9.44 -10.05
CA ALA A 10 -1.82 10.73 -9.79
C ALA A 10 -1.87 11.05 -8.29
N PHE A 11 -2.20 10.07 -7.46
CA PHE A 11 -2.19 10.21 -6.00
C PHE A 11 -0.79 10.57 -5.47
N LEU A 12 0.23 9.82 -5.86
CA LEU A 12 1.61 10.05 -5.40
C LEU A 12 2.16 11.41 -5.86
N ALA A 13 1.77 11.89 -7.04
CA ALA A 13 2.20 13.21 -7.54
C ALA A 13 1.62 14.38 -6.73
N GLY A 14 0.45 14.19 -6.08
CA GLY A 14 -0.21 15.22 -5.26
C GLY A 14 0.04 15.09 -3.75
N ALA A 15 0.59 13.96 -3.29
CA ALA A 15 0.81 13.70 -1.88
C ALA A 15 2.14 14.31 -1.40
N GLY A 16 2.08 15.23 -0.42
CA GLY A 16 3.29 15.89 0.12
C GLY A 16 4.19 14.95 0.94
N ARG A 17 3.60 14.00 1.67
CA ARG A 17 4.32 12.91 2.37
C ARG A 17 3.47 11.66 2.30
N VAL A 18 4.12 10.53 2.06
CA VAL A 18 3.51 9.20 2.07
C VAL A 18 4.36 8.27 2.92
N ALA A 19 3.74 7.22 3.45
CA ALA A 19 4.44 6.18 4.19
C ALA A 19 4.05 4.83 3.61
N LEU A 20 5.05 4.00 3.35
CA LEU A 20 4.82 2.61 2.99
C LEU A 20 4.90 1.79 4.27
N VAL A 21 3.83 1.08 4.60
CA VAL A 21 3.74 0.25 5.80
C VAL A 21 3.82 -1.21 5.38
N GLU A 22 4.77 -1.92 5.97
CA GLU A 22 4.88 -3.38 5.87
C GLU A 22 4.22 -4.03 7.10
N VAL A 23 3.46 -5.10 6.86
CA VAL A 23 2.99 -5.98 7.95
C VAL A 23 4.16 -6.85 8.40
N ALA A 24 4.88 -6.41 9.43
CA ALA A 24 6.08 -7.11 9.93
C ALA A 24 5.77 -8.49 10.56
N GLY A 25 4.53 -8.74 10.98
CA GLY A 25 4.12 -10.00 11.58
C GLY A 25 2.62 -10.04 11.82
N THR A 26 2.07 -11.26 11.84
CA THR A 26 0.64 -11.49 12.08
C THR A 26 0.44 -12.48 13.21
N LYS A 27 -0.70 -12.38 13.90
CA LYS A 27 -1.11 -13.33 14.93
C LYS A 27 -2.60 -13.61 14.78
N GLY A 28 -2.96 -14.90 14.64
CA GLY A 28 -4.33 -15.32 14.31
C GLY A 28 -4.66 -15.07 12.84
N SER A 29 -5.95 -15.08 12.48
CA SER A 29 -6.41 -14.81 11.11
C SER A 29 -6.51 -13.30 10.87
N THR A 30 -5.50 -12.72 10.22
CA THR A 30 -5.51 -11.31 9.80
C THR A 30 -5.88 -11.21 8.31
N PRO A 31 -6.60 -10.16 7.86
CA PRO A 31 -6.95 -9.97 6.45
C PRO A 31 -5.74 -9.79 5.51
N ARG A 32 -4.56 -9.51 6.08
CA ARG A 32 -3.30 -9.37 5.35
C ARG A 32 -2.25 -10.23 6.03
N GLU A 33 -1.42 -10.84 5.20
CA GLU A 33 -0.33 -11.71 5.64
C GLU A 33 0.93 -10.88 5.99
N THR A 34 1.86 -11.49 6.73
CA THR A 34 3.19 -10.93 6.97
C THR A 34 3.88 -10.63 5.63
N GLY A 35 4.48 -9.45 5.50
CA GLY A 35 5.10 -8.96 4.27
C GLY A 35 4.12 -8.27 3.31
N ALA A 36 2.83 -8.16 3.65
CA ALA A 36 1.90 -7.33 2.88
C ALA A 36 2.20 -5.84 3.06
N PHE A 37 1.99 -5.04 2.00
CA PHE A 37 2.26 -3.60 2.00
C PHE A 37 1.00 -2.74 1.84
N MET A 38 0.96 -1.62 2.56
CA MET A 38 -0.01 -0.54 2.45
C MET A 38 0.72 0.77 2.13
N LEU A 39 0.10 1.59 1.27
CA LEU A 39 0.50 2.97 0.99
C LEU A 39 -0.44 3.95 1.69
#